data_AF-A0A3A3ZKA8-F1
#
_entry.id   AF-A0A3A3ZKA8-F1
#
_cell.length_a   1.000
_cell.length_b   1.000
_cell.length_c   1.000
_cell.angle_alpha   90.00
_cell.angle_beta   90.00
_cell.angle_gamma   90.00
#
_symmetry.space_group_name_H-M   'P 1'
#
loop_
_entity.id
_entity.type
_entity.pdbx_description
1 polymer ?
#
loop_
_entity_poly.entity_id
_entity_poly.type
_entity_poly.pdbx_seq_one_letter_code
_entity_poly.pdbx_strand_id
1 'polypeptide(L)'
;MSPRAALEERYRRLVLDELPRRAAAEGWSLRHDHCFGRVVLDHAVGGCWYDVLDRRRSPAFRQLDDAALARAVGVAERIAEGGDPVLRALDAQSLAWRGKAGPRRRSGGARRA
;
A
#
# COMPACT_ATOMS: atom_id res chain seq x y z
N MET A 1 -13.97 22.45 -6.58
CA MET A 1 -13.13 21.23 -6.58
C MET A 1 -13.96 20.12 -5.92
N SER A 2 -14.08 18.93 -6.54
CA SER A 2 -14.87 17.83 -5.96
C SER A 2 -14.18 17.26 -4.71
N PRO A 3 -14.93 16.77 -3.68
CA PRO A 3 -14.34 16.08 -2.53
C PRO A 3 -13.38 14.95 -2.93
N ARG A 4 -13.74 14.18 -3.97
CA ARG A 4 -12.88 13.13 -4.52
C ARG A 4 -11.57 13.70 -5.09
N ALA A 5 -11.66 14.80 -5.85
CA ALA A 5 -10.47 15.42 -6.45
C ALA A 5 -9.48 15.91 -5.38
N ALA A 6 -9.98 16.43 -4.26
CA ALA A 6 -9.15 16.82 -3.12
C ALA A 6 -8.44 15.61 -2.49
N LEU A 7 -9.13 14.49 -2.35
CA LEU A 7 -8.52 13.24 -1.85
C LEU A 7 -7.48 12.68 -2.83
N GLU A 8 -7.73 12.71 -4.14
CA GLU A 8 -6.76 12.28 -5.15
C GLU A 8 -5.50 13.15 -5.13
N GLU A 9 -5.66 14.47 -5.01
CA GLU A 9 -4.54 15.41 -4.90
C GLU A 9 -3.73 15.14 -3.63
N ARG A 10 -4.41 14.99 -2.48
CA ARG A 10 -3.77 14.70 -1.19
C ARG A 10 -3.02 13.38 -1.23
N TYR A 11 -3.62 12.33 -1.79
CA TYR A 11 -2.98 11.03 -2.00
C TYR A 11 -1.70 11.19 -2.82
N ARG A 12 -1.76 11.88 -3.97
CA ARG A 12 -0.58 12.08 -4.83
C ARG A 12 0.53 12.80 -4.10
N ARG A 13 0.20 13.87 -3.37
CA ARG A 13 1.16 14.66 -2.61
C ARG A 13 1.88 13.81 -1.55
N LEU A 14 1.12 13.04 -0.77
CA LEU A 14 1.70 12.20 0.28
C LEU A 14 2.50 11.02 -0.30
N VAL A 15 1.85 10.20 -1.13
CA VAL A 15 2.38 8.89 -1.53
C VAL A 15 3.44 8.99 -2.62
N LEU A 16 3.31 9.96 -3.53
CA LEU A 16 4.23 10.09 -4.67
C LEU A 16 5.34 11.12 -4.44
N ASP A 17 5.25 11.98 -3.42
CA ASP A 17 6.21 13.05 -3.19
C ASP A 17 6.74 13.12 -1.76
N GLU A 18 5.87 13.39 -0.78
CA GLU A 18 6.29 13.67 0.59
C GLU A 18 6.92 12.45 1.29
N LEU A 19 6.23 11.29 1.26
CA LEU A 19 6.72 10.09 1.92
C LEU A 19 8.04 9.57 1.33
N PRO A 20 8.21 9.45 -0.01
CA PRO A 20 9.50 9.07 -0.59
C PRO A 20 10.63 10.06 -0.23
N ARG A 21 10.37 11.37 -0.27
CA ARG A 21 11.37 12.38 0.10
C ARG A 21 11.79 12.26 1.55
N ARG A 22 10.83 12.12 2.48
CA ARG A 22 11.12 11.96 3.91
C ARG A 22 11.87 10.66 4.19
N ALA A 23 11.47 9.57 3.54
CA ALA A 23 12.16 8.30 3.65
C ALA A 23 13.62 8.35 3.18
N ALA A 24 13.89 9.10 2.11
CA ALA A 24 15.25 9.33 1.64
C ALA A 24 16.07 10.18 2.63
N ALA A 25 15.48 11.26 3.15
CA ALA A 25 16.14 12.18 4.07
C ALA A 25 16.40 11.58 5.46
N GLU A 26 15.44 10.83 6.00
CA GLU A 26 15.48 10.24 7.35
C GLU A 26 16.01 8.80 7.34
N GLY A 27 16.31 8.25 6.17
CA GLY A 27 16.96 6.96 6.02
C GLY A 27 16.08 5.73 6.27
N TRP A 28 14.77 5.83 6.03
CA TRP A 28 13.79 4.77 6.31
C TRP A 28 14.06 3.45 5.56
N SER A 29 13.41 2.39 6.04
CA SER A 29 13.53 1.03 5.52
C SER A 29 12.99 0.86 4.10
N LEU A 30 11.91 1.57 3.75
CA LEU A 30 11.33 1.64 2.41
C LEU A 30 11.53 3.04 1.84
N ARG A 31 12.10 3.13 0.63
CA ARG A 31 12.49 4.41 0.02
C ARG A 31 11.85 4.69 -1.33
N HIS A 32 11.24 3.69 -1.97
CA HIS A 32 10.66 3.85 -3.29
C HIS A 32 9.17 4.19 -3.20
N ASP A 33 8.73 5.10 -4.07
CA ASP A 33 7.34 5.49 -4.31
C ASP A 33 6.38 4.30 -4.45
N HIS A 34 6.77 3.28 -5.21
CA HIS A 34 5.96 2.08 -5.42
C HIS A 34 5.82 1.22 -4.17
N CYS A 35 6.75 1.30 -3.21
CA CYS A 35 6.62 0.64 -1.90
C CYS A 35 5.52 1.30 -1.07
N PHE A 36 5.50 2.64 -1.04
CA PHE A 36 4.44 3.39 -0.36
C PHE A 36 3.09 3.14 -1.01
N GLY A 37 3.02 3.22 -2.34
CA GLY A 37 1.80 2.91 -3.09
C GLY A 37 1.28 1.50 -2.76
N ARG A 38 2.16 0.49 -2.72
CA ARG A 38 1.78 -0.88 -2.35
C ARG A 38 1.14 -0.95 -0.97
N VAL A 39 1.84 -0.46 0.06
CA VAL A 39 1.37 -0.53 1.45
C VAL A 39 0.06 0.23 1.62
N VAL A 40 -0.01 1.45 1.11
CA VAL A 40 -1.21 2.28 1.23
C VAL A 40 -2.42 1.63 0.53
N LEU A 41 -2.24 1.15 -0.70
CA LEU A 41 -3.32 0.50 -1.45
C LEU A 41 -3.79 -0.80 -0.78
N ASP A 42 -2.85 -1.60 -0.27
CA ASP A 42 -3.19 -2.84 0.41
C ASP A 42 -4.06 -2.58 1.66
N HIS A 43 -3.70 -1.57 2.46
CA HIS A 43 -4.50 -1.18 3.63
C HIS A 43 -5.82 -0.51 3.25
N ALA A 44 -5.89 0.20 2.13
CA ALA A 44 -7.13 0.81 1.64
C ALA A 44 -8.18 -0.26 1.29
N VAL A 45 -7.76 -1.40 0.74
CA VAL A 45 -8.64 -2.52 0.37
C VAL A 45 -8.67 -3.66 1.40
N GLY A 46 -7.84 -3.61 2.45
CA GLY A 46 -7.75 -4.64 3.49
C GLY A 46 -7.15 -5.97 3.03
N GLY A 47 -6.25 -5.95 2.03
CA GLY A 47 -5.71 -7.14 1.39
C GLY A 47 -4.75 -6.80 0.25
N CYS A 48 -4.51 -7.75 -0.66
CA CYS A 48 -3.68 -7.50 -1.84
C CYS A 48 -4.44 -6.63 -2.84
N TRP A 49 -4.00 -5.39 -3.06
CA TRP A 49 -4.72 -4.43 -3.91
C TRP A 49 -4.98 -4.91 -5.34
N TYR A 50 -4.09 -5.75 -5.88
CA TYR A 50 -4.17 -6.24 -7.25
C TYR A 50 -5.13 -7.43 -7.44
N ASP A 51 -5.68 -7.95 -6.35
CA ASP A 51 -6.78 -8.91 -6.41
C ASP A 51 -8.13 -8.18 -6.62
N VAL A 52 -8.17 -6.88 -6.35
CA VAL A 52 -9.38 -6.03 -6.43
C VAL A 52 -9.30 -4.99 -7.54
N LEU A 53 -8.11 -4.45 -7.81
CA LEU A 53 -7.88 -3.38 -8.78
C LEU A 53 -7.02 -3.88 -9.94
N ASP A 54 -7.30 -3.38 -11.14
CA ASP A 54 -6.56 -3.77 -12.34
C ASP A 54 -5.27 -2.95 -12.48
N ARG A 55 -4.13 -3.64 -12.36
CA ARG A 55 -2.79 -3.05 -12.48
C ARG A 55 -2.51 -2.44 -13.86
N ARG A 56 -3.24 -2.84 -14.90
CA ARG A 56 -2.99 -2.51 -16.31
C ARG A 56 -3.86 -1.37 -16.83
N ARG A 57 -4.98 -1.08 -16.18
CA ARG A 57 -5.99 -0.15 -16.70
C ARG A 57 -5.69 1.32 -16.42
N SER A 58 -5.26 1.63 -15.21
CA SER A 58 -4.99 3.00 -14.76
C SER A 58 -4.20 2.97 -13.44
N PRO A 59 -3.68 4.11 -12.95
CA PRO A 59 -3.10 4.16 -11.62
C PRO A 59 -4.09 3.62 -10.58
N ALA A 60 -3.68 2.60 -9.81
CA ALA A 60 -4.59 1.83 -8.96
C ALA A 60 -5.42 2.70 -7.99
N PHE A 61 -4.84 3.77 -7.45
CA PHE A 61 -5.57 4.70 -6.55
C PHE A 61 -6.78 5.37 -7.21
N ARG A 62 -6.79 5.55 -8.54
CA ARG A 62 -7.95 6.13 -9.26
C ARG A 62 -9.11 5.16 -9.39
N GLN A 63 -8.86 3.86 -9.21
CA GLN A 63 -9.88 2.82 -9.27
C GLN A 63 -10.58 2.62 -7.92
N LEU A 64 -10.05 3.21 -6.84
CA LEU A 64 -10.67 3.18 -5.52
C LEU A 64 -12.00 3.94 -5.54
N ASP A 65 -13.01 3.41 -4.85
CA ASP A 65 -14.18 4.21 -4.47
C ASP A 65 -13.79 5.32 -3.48
N ASP A 66 -14.71 6.26 -3.22
CA ASP A 66 -14.42 7.44 -2.38
C ASP A 66 -14.05 7.04 -0.94
N ALA A 67 -14.65 5.99 -0.39
CA ALA A 67 -14.36 5.52 0.96
C ALA A 67 -12.98 4.87 1.05
N ALA A 68 -12.62 4.05 0.07
CA ALA A 68 -11.31 3.41 -0.03
C ALA A 68 -10.21 4.44 -0.31
N LEU A 69 -10.49 5.46 -1.12
CA LEU A 69 -9.56 6.57 -1.34
C LEU A 69 -9.34 7.39 -0.06
N ALA A 70 -10.40 7.68 0.70
CA ALA A 70 -10.28 8.35 2.00
C ALA A 70 -9.45 7.52 2.99
N ARG A 71 -9.66 6.19 3.05
CA ARG A 71 -8.82 5.28 3.84
C ARG A 71 -7.37 5.31 3.39
N ALA A 72 -7.12 5.29 2.08
CA ALA A 72 -5.78 5.36 1.51
C ALA A 72 -5.05 6.65 1.95
N VAL A 73 -5.73 7.80 1.89
CA VAL A 73 -5.20 9.07 2.39
C VAL A 73 -4.89 8.99 3.88
N GLY A 74 -5.83 8.51 4.70
CA GLY A 74 -5.62 8.38 6.15
C GLY A 74 -4.45 7.46 6.52
N VAL A 75 -4.22 6.38 5.76
CA VAL A 75 -3.04 5.52 5.95
C VAL A 75 -1.75 6.27 5.60
N ALA A 76 -1.74 7.01 4.50
CA ALA A 76 -0.58 7.81 4.10
C ALA A 76 -0.26 8.92 5.13
N GLU A 77 -1.28 9.57 5.69
CA GLU A 77 -1.13 10.56 6.76
C GLU A 77 -0.56 9.95 8.04
N ARG A 78 -1.05 8.77 8.45
CA ARG A 78 -0.48 8.03 9.58
C ARG A 78 1.00 7.70 9.39
N ILE A 79 1.43 7.38 8.17
CA ILE A 79 2.85 7.16 7.87
C ILE A 79 3.62 8.48 7.97
N ALA A 80 3.06 9.59 7.46
CA ALA A 80 3.71 10.89 7.54
C ALA A 80 3.88 11.37 8.99
N GLU A 81 2.89 11.12 9.85
CA GLU A 81 2.94 11.48 11.27
C GLU A 81 3.83 10.54 12.08
N GLY A 82 3.75 9.23 11.83
CA GLY A 82 4.41 8.20 12.64
C GLY A 82 5.76 7.69 12.13
N GLY A 83 6.16 8.06 10.91
CA GLY A 83 7.46 7.74 10.33
C GLY A 83 7.72 6.25 10.06
N ASP A 84 9.00 5.88 10.00
CA ASP A 84 9.46 4.52 9.70
C ASP A 84 8.84 3.43 10.61
N PRO A 85 8.67 3.62 11.94
CA PRO A 85 8.05 2.60 12.78
C PRO A 85 6.62 2.23 12.34
N VAL A 86 5.81 3.23 12.00
CA VAL A 86 4.44 3.01 11.49
C VAL A 86 4.49 2.35 10.11
N LEU A 87 5.37 2.83 9.24
CA LEU A 87 5.56 2.25 7.91
C LEU A 87 5.91 0.76 7.98
N ARG A 88 6.85 0.38 8.86
CA ARG A 88 7.29 -1.01 9.02
C ARG A 88 6.18 -1.91 9.54
N ALA A 89 5.36 -1.44 10.48
CA ALA A 89 4.20 -2.20 10.96
C ALA A 89 3.16 -2.43 9.86
N LEU A 90 2.87 -1.38 9.07
CA LEU A 90 1.94 -1.48 7.95
C LEU A 90 2.48 -2.37 6.83
N ASP A 91 3.77 -2.29 6.53
CA ASP A 91 4.42 -3.13 5.52
C ASP A 91 4.40 -4.60 5.91
N ALA A 92 4.72 -4.92 7.17
CA ALA A 92 4.66 -6.28 7.68
C ALA A 92 3.25 -6.89 7.51
N GLN A 93 2.20 -6.10 7.78
CA GLN A 93 0.82 -6.54 7.55
C GLN A 93 0.52 -6.74 6.05
N SER A 94 1.00 -5.83 5.18
CA SER A 94 0.85 -5.96 3.72
C SER A 94 1.54 -7.23 3.20
N LEU A 95 2.73 -7.54 3.71
CA LEU A 95 3.45 -8.77 3.40
C LEU A 95 2.71 -10.02 3.92
N ALA A 96 2.08 -9.95 5.09
CA ALA A 96 1.28 -11.04 5.62
C ALA A 96 0.05 -11.34 4.75
N TRP A 97 -0.65 -10.33 4.25
CA TRP A 97 -1.74 -10.52 3.28
C TRP A 97 -1.25 -11.16 1.98
N ARG A 98 -0.07 -10.74 1.50
CA ARG A 98 0.57 -11.28 0.29
C ARG A 98 1.08 -12.71 0.48
N GLY A 99 1.54 -13.08 1.67
CA GLY A 99 1.89 -14.44 2.03
C GLY A 99 0.67 -15.36 2.14
N LYS A 100 -0.48 -14.82 2.59
CA LYS A 100 -1.77 -15.51 2.59
C LYS A 100 -2.33 -15.69 1.17
N ALA A 101 -2.01 -14.77 0.26
CA ALA A 101 -2.42 -14.77 -1.16
C ALA A 101 -1.37 -15.37 -2.13
N GLY A 102 -0.17 -15.71 -1.65
CA GLY A 102 0.81 -16.44 -2.45
C GLY A 102 0.23 -17.83 -2.79
N PRO A 103 0.51 -18.40 -3.98
CA PRO A 103 0.07 -19.75 -4.26
C PRO A 103 0.59 -20.64 -3.14
N ARG A 104 -0.30 -21.33 -2.43
CA ARG A 104 0.08 -22.38 -1.47
C ARG A 104 1.10 -23.27 -2.15
N ARG A 105 2.40 -23.08 -1.88
CA ARG A 105 3.36 -24.15 -2.06
C ARG A 105 2.94 -25.19 -1.05
N ARG A 106 2.30 -26.26 -1.53
CA ARG A 106 2.12 -27.49 -0.78
C ARG A 106 3.50 -27.97 -0.36
N SER A 107 3.87 -27.68 0.87
CA SER A 107 4.77 -28.54 1.64
C SER A 107 4.08 -29.89 1.78
N GLY A 108 4.76 -30.98 1.39
CA GLY A 108 4.25 -32.32 1.64
C GLY A 108 4.72 -33.31 0.59
N GLY A 109 6.00 -33.64 0.63
CA GLY A 109 6.46 -34.91 0.09
C GLY A 109 5.77 -36.05 0.84
N ALA A 110 5.29 -37.02 0.08
CA ALA A 110 5.10 -38.38 0.56
C ALA A 110 5.83 -39.27 -0.43
N ARG A 111 7.03 -39.72 -0.04
CA ARG A 111 7.61 -40.92 -0.61
C ARG A 111 6.65 -42.07 -0.28
N ARG A 112 6.23 -42.82 -1.30
CA ARG A 112 5.75 -44.20 -1.18
C ARG A 112 6.62 -44.96 -2.18
N ALA A 113 7.59 -45.74 -1.68
CA ALA A 113 7.45 -47.14 -1.28
C ALA A 113 7.14 -47.99 -2.51
#